data_AF-A0AAW2XK32-F1
#
_entry.id   AF-A0AAW2XK32-F1
#
_cell.length_a   1.000
_cell.length_b   1.000
_cell.length_c   1.000
_cell.angle_alpha   90.00
_cell.angle_beta   90.00
_cell.angle_gamma   90.00
#
_symmetry.space_group_name_H-M   'P 1'
#
loop_
_entity.id
_entity.type
_entity.pdbx_description
1 polymer ?
#
loop_
_entity_poly.entity_id
_entity_poly.type
_entity_poly.pdbx_seq_one_letter_code
_entity_poly.pdbx_strand_id
1 'polypeptide(L)'
;TLTSDAKGLLSLYEAANVRIHGEDILEDAVTFTTHHLNCMVQELEPLLRCQVKRALEQQFTEALQDWKVVEPARFDIKTTLRERQIGGGVFLGHGFPFSASALLCRIAVTKSVLMLTIMDDTYDNYATLEEADIFTEILKRLKSISKESIDWLMSEPNKSLIASTRICRHADDIGSDEGWKYTTAVDCYAKQYVSKEETVDKFNELYENAWKDFNTEWSTEISTISKDMMEQLLNYARAAEVNYRNGRDAYANPKK
;
A
#
# COMPACT_ATOMS: atom_id res chain seq x y z
N THR A 1 -33.07 14.03 -3.16
CA THR A 1 -32.90 12.64 -3.67
C THR A 1 -31.57 12.11 -3.17
N LEU A 2 -31.29 10.81 -3.21
CA LEU A 2 -29.99 10.27 -2.78
C LEU A 2 -28.81 10.96 -3.49
N THR A 3 -29.01 11.29 -4.77
CA THR A 3 -28.05 12.00 -5.63
C THR A 3 -27.73 13.44 -5.22
N SER A 4 -28.47 14.04 -4.28
CA SER A 4 -28.21 15.37 -3.74
C SER A 4 -27.65 15.33 -2.30
N ASP A 5 -27.57 14.15 -1.69
CA ASP A 5 -27.06 13.97 -0.33
C ASP A 5 -25.59 13.55 -0.36
N ALA A 6 -24.70 14.55 -0.41
CA ALA A 6 -23.26 14.33 -0.45
C ALA A 6 -22.74 13.52 0.76
N LYS A 7 -23.32 13.69 1.95
CA LYS A 7 -22.88 12.97 3.15
C LYS A 7 -23.33 11.52 3.10
N GLY A 8 -24.58 11.26 2.71
CA GLY A 8 -25.08 9.91 2.51
C GLY A 8 -24.30 9.14 1.44
N LEU A 9 -23.97 9.81 0.32
CA LEU A 9 -23.15 9.23 -0.73
C LEU A 9 -21.72 8.92 -0.26
N LEU A 10 -21.10 9.81 0.51
CA LEU A 10 -19.77 9.59 1.08
C LEU A 10 -19.77 8.38 2.03
N SER A 11 -20.74 8.31 2.95
CA SER A 11 -20.85 7.17 3.87
C SER A 11 -21.11 5.85 3.13
N LEU A 12 -21.92 5.87 2.07
CA LEU A 12 -22.16 4.68 1.25
C LEU A 12 -20.90 4.28 0.47
N TYR A 13 -20.14 5.26 -0.06
CA TYR A 13 -18.88 5.02 -0.74
C TYR A 13 -17.86 4.34 0.19
N GLU A 14 -17.65 4.90 1.39
CA GLU A 14 -16.74 4.33 2.41
C GLU A 14 -17.15 2.90 2.80
N ALA A 15 -18.45 2.67 3.03
CA ALA A 15 -18.96 1.34 3.36
C ALA A 15 -18.84 0.34 2.21
N ALA A 16 -18.99 0.79 0.96
CA ALA A 16 -18.86 -0.09 -0.20
C ALA A 16 -17.39 -0.48 -0.46
N ASN A 17 -16.41 0.29 0.01
CA ASN A 17 -14.99 -0.04 -0.16
C ASN A 17 -14.47 -1.14 0.78
N VAL A 18 -15.25 -1.58 1.77
CA VAL A 18 -14.91 -2.78 2.59
C VAL A 18 -15.44 -4.10 1.99
N ARG A 19 -15.92 -4.06 0.74
CA ARG A 19 -16.48 -5.21 0.03
C ARG A 19 -15.51 -6.39 -0.12
N ILE A 20 -16.08 -7.58 -0.27
CA ILE A 20 -15.40 -8.84 -0.56
C ILE A 20 -15.79 -9.36 -1.95
N HIS A 21 -15.17 -10.47 -2.37
CA HIS A 21 -15.51 -11.11 -3.63
C HIS A 21 -16.98 -11.58 -3.68
N GLY A 22 -17.67 -11.27 -4.78
CA GLY A 22 -19.05 -11.68 -5.04
C GLY A 22 -20.13 -10.75 -4.48
N GLU A 23 -19.76 -9.59 -3.93
CA GLU A 23 -20.71 -8.57 -3.45
C GLU A 23 -21.08 -7.57 -4.54
N ASP A 24 -21.78 -8.03 -5.59
CA ASP A 24 -22.16 -7.22 -6.76
C ASP A 24 -22.90 -5.92 -6.40
N ILE A 25 -23.72 -5.94 -5.34
CA ILE A 25 -24.44 -4.75 -4.86
C ILE A 25 -23.46 -3.67 -4.37
N LEU A 26 -22.36 -4.08 -3.71
CA LEU A 26 -21.35 -3.13 -3.25
C LEU A 26 -20.46 -2.66 -4.39
N GLU A 27 -20.21 -3.47 -5.42
CA GLU A 27 -19.57 -3.03 -6.67
C GLU A 27 -20.38 -1.91 -7.35
N ASP A 28 -21.69 -2.12 -7.49
CA ASP A 28 -22.61 -1.11 -8.03
C ASP A 28 -22.65 0.14 -7.15
N ALA A 29 -22.61 -0.03 -5.82
CA ALA A 29 -22.58 1.09 -4.89
C ALA A 29 -21.30 1.93 -5.01
N VAL A 30 -20.12 1.31 -5.16
CA VAL A 30 -18.86 2.03 -5.43
C VAL A 30 -18.98 2.82 -6.71
N THR A 31 -19.45 2.21 -7.80
CA THR A 31 -19.60 2.86 -9.11
C THR A 31 -20.57 4.05 -9.03
N PHE A 32 -21.75 3.84 -8.43
CA PHE A 32 -22.79 4.84 -8.28
C PHE A 32 -22.32 6.04 -7.45
N THR A 33 -21.75 5.77 -6.27
CA THR A 33 -21.31 6.83 -5.36
C THR A 33 -20.12 7.61 -5.91
N THR A 34 -19.14 6.92 -6.51
CA THR A 34 -17.98 7.55 -7.17
C THR A 34 -18.43 8.54 -8.24
N HIS A 35 -19.36 8.13 -9.10
CA HIS A 35 -19.89 8.99 -10.15
C HIS A 35 -20.54 10.27 -9.58
N HIS A 36 -21.45 10.11 -8.62
CA HIS A 36 -22.18 11.25 -8.06
C HIS A 36 -21.31 12.18 -7.22
N LEU A 37 -20.40 11.63 -6.42
CA LEU A 37 -19.45 12.42 -5.63
C LEU A 37 -18.54 13.26 -6.53
N ASN A 38 -18.00 12.68 -7.61
CA ASN A 38 -17.20 13.42 -8.60
C ASN A 38 -17.99 14.56 -9.26
N CYS A 39 -19.27 14.36 -9.56
CA CYS A 39 -20.11 15.39 -10.19
C CYS A 39 -20.36 16.59 -9.28
N MET A 40 -20.45 16.39 -7.95
CA MET A 40 -20.82 17.47 -7.01
C MET A 40 -19.63 18.09 -6.27
N VAL A 41 -18.46 17.44 -6.27
CA VAL A 41 -17.33 17.80 -5.39
C VAL A 41 -16.93 19.28 -5.45
N GLN A 42 -16.99 19.91 -6.63
CA GLN A 42 -16.60 21.32 -6.78
C GLN A 42 -17.58 22.28 -6.09
N GLU A 43 -18.85 21.91 -6.01
CA GLU A 43 -19.93 22.74 -5.45
C GLU A 43 -20.13 22.55 -3.93
N LEU A 44 -19.43 21.59 -3.31
CA LEU A 44 -19.57 21.30 -1.88
C LEU A 44 -18.91 22.38 -1.00
N GLU A 45 -19.40 22.49 0.24
CA GLU A 45 -18.75 23.27 1.30
C GLU A 45 -17.27 22.87 1.47
N PRO A 46 -16.35 23.81 1.77
CA PRO A 46 -14.90 23.53 1.75
C PRO A 46 -14.45 22.31 2.55
N LEU A 47 -15.03 22.09 3.73
CA LEU A 47 -14.70 20.95 4.59
C LEU A 47 -15.17 19.63 3.96
N LEU A 48 -16.42 19.57 3.50
CA LEU A 48 -16.99 18.37 2.90
C LEU A 48 -16.34 18.06 1.55
N ARG A 49 -16.01 19.09 0.77
CA ARG A 49 -15.20 18.97 -0.45
C ARG A 49 -13.87 18.29 -0.17
N CYS A 50 -13.18 18.71 0.89
CA CYS A 50 -11.90 18.12 1.29
C CYS A 50 -12.05 16.64 1.65
N GLN A 51 -13.08 16.30 2.42
CA GLN A 51 -13.39 14.91 2.77
C GLN A 51 -13.69 14.05 1.54
N VAL A 52 -14.58 14.52 0.66
CA VAL A 52 -14.95 13.79 -0.57
C VAL A 52 -13.75 13.61 -1.49
N LYS A 53 -12.93 14.65 -1.71
CA LYS A 53 -11.70 14.51 -2.51
C LYS A 53 -10.77 13.48 -1.91
N ARG A 54 -10.58 13.53 -0.60
CA ARG A 54 -9.71 12.58 0.10
C ARG A 54 -10.21 11.14 -0.05
N ALA A 55 -11.50 10.88 0.18
CA ALA A 55 -12.08 9.55 0.04
C ALA A 55 -11.96 9.01 -1.39
N LEU A 56 -12.18 9.85 -2.40
CA LEU A 56 -12.02 9.48 -3.81
C LEU A 56 -10.55 9.23 -4.20
N GLU A 57 -9.60 9.92 -3.55
CA GLU A 57 -8.16 9.71 -3.75
C GLU A 57 -7.59 8.53 -2.93
N GLN A 58 -8.30 8.10 -1.88
CA GLN A 58 -7.87 7.13 -0.88
C GLN A 58 -8.97 6.09 -0.65
N GLN A 59 -9.32 5.37 -1.71
CA GLN A 59 -10.45 4.47 -1.77
C GLN A 59 -10.51 3.49 -0.59
N PHE A 60 -9.36 2.99 -0.11
CA PHE A 60 -9.29 1.93 0.91
C PHE A 60 -8.78 2.40 2.29
N THR A 61 -8.49 3.69 2.47
CA THR A 61 -7.72 4.17 3.64
C THR A 61 -8.53 4.85 4.78
N GLU A 62 -9.84 5.08 4.68
CA GLU A 62 -10.57 5.83 5.74
C GLU A 62 -11.25 4.99 6.84
N ALA A 63 -10.46 4.20 7.58
CA ALA A 63 -10.85 3.83 8.94
C ALA A 63 -9.64 3.87 9.87
N LEU A 64 -9.25 5.08 10.33
CA LEU A 64 -8.61 5.36 11.63
C LEU A 64 -8.47 6.90 11.82
N GLN A 65 -9.01 7.43 12.92
CA GLN A 65 -9.07 8.86 13.24
C GLN A 65 -7.71 9.53 13.52
N ASP A 66 -6.63 8.75 13.70
CA ASP A 66 -5.33 9.24 14.17
C ASP A 66 -4.31 9.58 13.06
N TRP A 67 -4.66 9.37 11.77
CA TRP A 67 -3.78 9.74 10.65
C TRP A 67 -3.63 11.27 10.46
N LYS A 68 -4.43 12.09 11.15
CA LYS A 68 -4.43 13.56 11.02
C LYS A 68 -3.14 14.26 11.46
N VAL A 69 -2.16 13.53 11.99
CA VAL A 69 -0.94 14.12 12.60
C VAL A 69 0.32 13.94 11.75
N VAL A 70 0.30 13.13 10.69
CA VAL A 70 1.51 12.88 9.89
C VAL A 70 1.54 13.80 8.67
N GLU A 71 1.63 15.11 8.91
CA GLU A 71 2.30 15.97 7.93
C GLU A 71 3.79 15.57 7.89
N PRO A 72 4.45 15.56 6.73
CA PRO A 72 5.87 15.27 6.65
C PRO A 72 6.63 16.37 7.41
N ALA A 73 6.98 16.10 8.67
CA ALA A 73 7.86 16.96 9.44
C ALA A 73 9.15 17.14 8.64
N ARG A 74 9.39 18.36 8.16
CA ARG A 74 10.60 18.73 7.43
C ARG A 74 11.81 18.58 8.37
N PHE A 75 12.53 17.47 8.23
CA PHE A 75 13.85 17.33 8.81
C PHE A 75 14.89 17.79 7.79
N ASP A 76 15.57 18.89 8.11
CA ASP A 76 16.61 19.51 7.28
C ASP A 76 17.99 18.93 7.63
N ILE A 77 18.40 17.82 6.99
CA ILE A 77 19.73 17.22 7.18
C ILE A 77 20.24 16.60 5.87
N LYS A 78 21.38 17.13 5.39
CA LYS A 78 22.03 16.79 4.11
C LYS A 78 22.68 15.39 4.11
N THR A 79 22.11 14.46 3.34
CA THR A 79 22.81 13.38 2.56
C THR A 79 21.76 12.48 1.88
N THR A 80 21.92 12.22 0.58
CA THR A 80 20.91 11.62 -0.32
C THR A 80 20.37 10.25 0.12
N LEU A 81 21.21 9.38 0.71
CA LEU A 81 20.79 8.07 1.27
C LEU A 81 19.96 8.21 2.55
N ARG A 82 20.19 9.25 3.37
CA ARG A 82 19.49 9.48 4.64
C ARG A 82 18.13 10.15 4.49
N GLU A 83 17.94 10.98 3.47
CA GLU A 83 16.68 11.67 3.21
C GLU A 83 15.55 10.68 2.86
N ARG A 84 15.82 9.66 2.03
CA ARG A 84 14.87 8.57 1.69
C ARG A 84 14.60 7.64 2.88
N GLN A 85 15.66 7.23 3.56
CA GLN A 85 15.61 6.27 4.67
C GLN A 85 14.80 6.77 5.87
N ILE A 86 14.96 8.03 6.27
CA ILE A 86 14.23 8.58 7.40
C ILE A 86 12.82 9.00 6.96
N GLY A 87 12.63 9.58 5.77
CA GLY A 87 11.30 9.97 5.30
C GLY A 87 10.36 8.78 5.10
N GLY A 88 10.75 7.80 4.28
CA GLY A 88 9.90 6.66 3.91
C GLY A 88 9.89 5.54 4.95
N GLY A 89 11.04 5.19 5.54
CA GLY A 89 11.13 4.12 6.54
C GLY A 89 10.44 4.48 7.86
N VAL A 90 10.54 5.74 8.29
CA VAL A 90 9.82 6.25 9.47
C VAL A 90 8.34 6.44 9.14
N PHE A 91 7.97 6.88 7.94
CA PHE A 91 6.57 7.04 7.51
C PHE A 91 5.83 5.69 7.43
N LEU A 92 6.44 4.67 6.81
CA LEU A 92 5.94 3.30 6.85
C LEU A 92 5.83 2.83 8.31
N GLY A 93 6.83 3.10 9.15
CA GLY A 93 6.81 2.80 10.59
C GLY A 93 5.80 3.61 11.43
N HIS A 94 5.33 4.76 10.96
CA HIS A 94 4.34 5.63 11.63
C HIS A 94 2.89 5.27 11.28
N GLY A 95 2.66 4.49 10.23
CA GLY A 95 1.34 3.91 9.95
C GLY A 95 0.87 2.88 10.99
N PHE A 96 1.77 2.42 11.86
CA PHE A 96 1.48 1.44 12.91
C PHE A 96 0.78 2.08 14.11
N PRO A 97 -0.11 1.40 14.88
CA PRO A 97 -0.84 2.01 16.01
C PRO A 97 0.07 2.42 17.18
N PHE A 98 -0.37 3.42 17.97
CA PHE A 98 0.39 4.07 19.07
C PHE A 98 0.29 3.34 20.43
N SER A 99 -0.09 2.07 20.46
CA SER A 99 -0.19 1.33 21.71
C SER A 99 1.20 1.11 22.34
N ALA A 100 1.28 1.07 23.68
CA ALA A 100 2.55 0.90 24.40
C ALA A 100 3.26 -0.45 24.08
N SER A 101 2.50 -1.46 23.64
CA SER A 101 3.01 -2.74 23.13
C SER A 101 3.57 -2.65 21.70
N ALA A 102 3.26 -1.60 20.94
CA ALA A 102 3.68 -1.43 19.55
C ALA A 102 5.04 -0.74 19.38
N LEU A 103 5.67 -0.18 20.43
CA LEU A 103 6.94 0.54 20.29
C LEU A 103 8.08 -0.35 19.79
N LEU A 104 8.22 -1.56 20.35
CA LEU A 104 9.25 -2.52 19.90
C LEU A 104 8.96 -3.00 18.48
N CYS A 105 7.69 -3.23 18.14
CA CYS A 105 7.27 -3.59 16.79
C CYS A 105 7.63 -2.48 15.78
N ARG A 106 7.29 -1.22 16.08
CA ARG A 106 7.65 -0.06 15.26
C ARG A 106 9.16 0.07 15.05
N ILE A 107 9.95 -0.09 16.11
CA ILE A 107 11.43 -0.05 16.02
C ILE A 107 11.94 -1.20 15.15
N ALA A 108 11.43 -2.42 15.36
CA ALA A 108 11.83 -3.59 14.58
C ALA A 108 11.47 -3.44 13.10
N VAL A 109 10.22 -3.05 12.79
CA VAL A 109 9.75 -2.83 11.42
C VAL A 109 10.53 -1.71 10.74
N THR A 110 10.73 -0.57 11.40
CA THR A 110 11.49 0.54 10.83
C THR A 110 12.91 0.09 10.47
N LYS A 111 13.58 -0.67 11.36
CA LYS A 111 14.90 -1.24 11.07
C LYS A 111 14.87 -2.22 9.91
N SER A 112 13.85 -3.09 9.84
CA SER A 112 13.67 -4.04 8.74
C SER A 112 13.46 -3.34 7.41
N VAL A 113 12.58 -2.34 7.35
CA VAL A 113 12.34 -1.53 6.14
C VAL A 113 13.62 -0.82 5.71
N LEU A 114 14.36 -0.20 6.65
CA LEU A 114 15.64 0.43 6.35
C LEU A 114 16.67 -0.56 5.76
N MET A 115 16.76 -1.76 6.34
CA MET A 115 17.64 -2.81 5.79
C MET A 115 17.20 -3.21 4.39
N LEU A 116 15.89 -3.41 4.16
CA LEU A 116 15.35 -3.75 2.84
C LEU A 116 15.65 -2.66 1.82
N THR A 117 15.46 -1.38 2.14
CA THR A 117 15.78 -0.26 1.25
C THR A 117 17.27 -0.21 0.91
N ILE A 118 18.14 -0.45 1.90
CA ILE A 118 19.60 -0.49 1.66
C ILE A 118 19.94 -1.66 0.73
N MET A 119 19.33 -2.82 0.95
CA MET A 119 19.53 -4.00 0.11
C MET A 119 19.04 -3.73 -1.31
N ASP A 120 17.84 -3.20 -1.47
CA ASP A 120 17.21 -2.82 -2.73
C ASP A 120 18.11 -1.85 -3.53
N ASP A 121 18.50 -0.73 -2.93
CA ASP A 121 19.45 0.22 -3.53
C ASP A 121 20.78 -0.45 -3.89
N THR A 122 21.26 -1.39 -3.07
CA THR A 122 22.51 -2.12 -3.35
C THR A 122 22.38 -2.95 -4.62
N TYR A 123 21.31 -3.73 -4.77
CA TYR A 123 21.08 -4.54 -5.97
C TYR A 123 20.84 -3.68 -7.21
N ASP A 124 20.09 -2.58 -7.08
CA ASP A 124 19.68 -1.77 -8.21
C ASP A 124 20.75 -0.76 -8.67
N ASN A 125 21.46 -0.12 -7.73
CA ASN A 125 22.29 1.04 -8.05
C ASN A 125 23.78 0.82 -7.83
N TYR A 126 24.19 -0.11 -6.96
CA TYR A 126 25.57 -0.18 -6.50
C TYR A 126 26.31 -1.47 -6.88
N ALA A 127 25.67 -2.64 -6.86
CA ALA A 127 26.33 -3.92 -7.06
C ALA A 127 26.56 -4.25 -8.54
N THR A 128 27.71 -4.83 -8.86
CA THR A 128 27.85 -5.62 -10.09
C THR A 128 27.10 -6.95 -9.96
N LEU A 129 26.91 -7.67 -11.08
CA LEU A 129 26.30 -9.00 -11.04
C LEU A 129 27.09 -9.97 -10.14
N GLU A 130 28.43 -9.96 -10.20
CA GLU A 130 29.23 -10.82 -9.33
C GLU A 130 29.10 -10.44 -7.85
N GLU A 131 29.06 -9.14 -7.54
CA GLU A 131 28.87 -8.65 -6.17
C GLU A 131 27.47 -8.99 -5.63
N ALA A 132 26.44 -8.88 -6.47
CA ALA A 132 25.06 -9.27 -6.15
C ALA A 132 24.95 -10.78 -5.88
N ASP A 133 25.63 -11.62 -6.66
CA ASP A 133 25.69 -13.07 -6.42
C ASP A 133 26.34 -13.39 -5.07
N ILE A 134 27.47 -12.73 -4.76
CA ILE A 134 28.15 -12.89 -3.47
C ILE A 134 27.24 -12.45 -2.32
N PHE A 135 26.58 -11.30 -2.45
CA PHE A 135 25.68 -10.78 -1.42
C PHE A 135 24.48 -11.73 -1.21
N THR A 136 23.91 -12.26 -2.29
CA THR A 136 22.84 -13.27 -2.24
C THR A 136 23.28 -14.54 -1.50
N GLU A 137 24.49 -15.03 -1.75
CA GLU A 137 25.05 -16.19 -1.05
C GLU A 137 25.31 -15.92 0.43
N ILE A 138 25.69 -14.69 0.80
CA ILE A 138 25.81 -14.27 2.21
C ILE A 138 24.42 -14.29 2.88
N LEU A 139 23.40 -13.73 2.24
CA LEU A 139 22.04 -13.71 2.77
C LEU A 139 21.49 -15.14 2.99
N LYS A 140 21.71 -16.05 2.04
CA LYS A 140 21.33 -17.48 2.18
C LYS A 140 22.00 -18.16 3.38
N ARG A 141 23.19 -17.71 3.79
CA ARG A 141 23.94 -18.26 4.93
C ARG A 141 23.49 -17.69 6.27
N LEU A 142 22.75 -16.58 6.29
CA LEU A 142 22.07 -16.06 7.49
C LEU A 142 20.90 -17.00 7.84
N LYS A 143 21.21 -18.18 8.39
CA LYS A 143 20.27 -19.23 8.85
C LYS A 143 19.38 -18.75 10.01
N SER A 144 18.51 -17.78 9.77
CA SER A 144 17.55 -17.30 10.77
C SER A 144 16.12 -17.71 10.45
N ILE A 145 15.80 -17.95 9.18
CA ILE A 145 14.46 -18.35 8.73
C ILE A 145 14.54 -19.77 8.16
N SER A 146 13.78 -20.69 8.76
CA SER A 146 13.71 -22.07 8.28
C SER A 146 12.75 -22.17 7.09
N LYS A 147 12.90 -23.20 6.26
CA LYS A 147 11.96 -23.45 5.16
C LYS A 147 10.53 -23.60 5.69
N GLU A 148 10.38 -24.26 6.84
CA GLU A 148 9.08 -24.42 7.52
C GLU A 148 8.49 -23.07 7.95
N SER A 149 9.34 -22.09 8.32
CA SER A 149 8.89 -20.75 8.68
C SER A 149 8.39 -19.99 7.45
N ILE A 150 9.04 -20.17 6.29
CA ILE A 150 8.60 -19.60 5.00
C ILE A 150 7.31 -20.30 4.54
N ASP A 151 7.29 -21.63 4.55
CA ASP A 151 6.12 -22.42 4.13
C ASP A 151 4.91 -22.09 5.02
N TRP A 152 5.11 -21.92 6.33
CA TRP A 152 4.07 -21.44 7.25
C TRP A 152 3.61 -20.02 6.89
N LEU A 153 4.55 -19.08 6.66
CA LEU A 153 4.23 -17.70 6.27
C LEU A 153 3.38 -17.65 5.00
N MET A 154 3.63 -18.56 4.06
CA MET A 154 2.94 -18.68 2.78
C MET A 154 1.72 -19.61 2.82
N SER A 155 1.46 -20.31 3.92
CA SER A 155 0.34 -21.25 4.06
C SER A 155 -0.94 -20.57 4.56
N GLU A 156 -2.06 -21.25 4.34
CA GLU A 156 -3.32 -20.90 4.99
C GLU A 156 -3.18 -20.95 6.53
N PRO A 157 -3.74 -19.99 7.29
CA PRO A 157 -4.61 -18.89 6.86
C PRO A 157 -3.90 -17.52 6.81
N ASN A 158 -2.63 -17.43 6.40
CA ASN A 158 -1.92 -16.15 6.30
C ASN A 158 -2.30 -15.33 5.03
N LYS A 159 -3.55 -15.40 4.56
CA LYS A 159 -3.95 -14.72 3.31
C LYS A 159 -3.89 -13.20 3.46
N SER A 160 -4.16 -12.63 4.64
CA SER A 160 -4.05 -11.18 4.90
C SER A 160 -2.64 -10.67 4.71
N LEU A 161 -1.63 -11.46 5.06
CA LEU A 161 -0.24 -11.12 4.82
C LEU A 161 0.07 -11.12 3.33
N ILE A 162 -0.36 -12.16 2.62
CA ILE A 162 -0.16 -12.29 1.17
C ILE A 162 -0.91 -11.17 0.43
N ALA A 163 -2.15 -10.88 0.82
CA ALA A 163 -2.98 -9.81 0.30
C ALA A 163 -2.33 -8.45 0.53
N SER A 164 -1.91 -8.14 1.76
CA SER A 164 -1.17 -6.90 2.08
C SER A 164 0.10 -6.76 1.23
N THR A 165 0.86 -7.85 1.06
CA THR A 165 2.06 -7.86 0.21
C THR A 165 1.72 -7.62 -1.27
N ARG A 166 0.64 -8.22 -1.79
CA ARG A 166 0.15 -8.01 -3.15
C ARG A 166 -0.32 -6.57 -3.37
N ILE A 167 -1.07 -6.00 -2.42
CA ILE A 167 -1.48 -4.58 -2.45
C ILE A 167 -0.24 -3.70 -2.61
N CYS A 168 0.78 -3.91 -1.77
CA CYS A 168 2.01 -3.12 -1.82
C CYS A 168 2.76 -3.28 -3.15
N ARG A 169 2.94 -4.51 -3.63
CA ARG A 169 3.64 -4.79 -4.89
C ARG A 169 2.90 -4.20 -6.09
N HIS A 170 1.58 -4.41 -6.18
CA HIS A 170 0.81 -3.89 -7.30
C HIS A 170 0.78 -2.36 -7.30
N ALA A 171 0.65 -1.71 -6.13
CA ALA A 171 0.73 -0.27 -6.02
C ALA A 171 2.10 0.27 -6.47
N ASP A 172 3.19 -0.36 -6.02
CA ASP A 172 4.57 -0.02 -6.43
C ASP A 172 4.79 -0.16 -7.94
N ASP A 173 4.35 -1.27 -8.53
CA ASP A 173 4.50 -1.54 -9.96
C ASP A 173 3.67 -0.56 -10.82
N ILE A 174 2.51 -0.12 -10.35
CA ILE A 174 1.67 0.91 -11.01
C ILE A 174 2.26 2.31 -10.83
N GLY A 175 2.80 2.62 -9.64
CA GLY A 175 3.26 3.95 -9.23
C GLY A 175 4.69 4.30 -9.67
N SER A 176 5.46 3.31 -10.09
CA SER A 176 6.86 3.49 -10.50
C SER A 176 6.96 4.22 -11.85
N ASP A 177 7.67 5.36 -11.84
CA ASP A 177 7.86 6.27 -12.99
C ASP A 177 8.69 5.60 -14.11
N GLU A 178 8.41 5.96 -15.38
CA GLU A 178 9.11 5.45 -16.58
C GLU A 178 10.59 5.86 -16.64
N GLY A 179 11.00 6.80 -15.78
CA GLY A 179 12.38 7.28 -15.68
C GLY A 179 13.32 6.37 -14.88
N TRP A 180 12.82 5.27 -14.31
CA TRP A 180 13.66 4.28 -13.65
C TRP A 180 14.50 3.50 -14.67
N LYS A 181 15.73 3.14 -14.27
CA LYS A 181 16.71 2.45 -15.13
C LYS A 181 16.28 1.02 -15.49
N TYR A 182 15.30 0.46 -14.77
CA TYR A 182 14.85 -0.93 -14.86
C TYR A 182 13.40 -1.02 -15.29
N THR A 183 13.05 -2.08 -16.01
CA THR A 183 11.68 -2.34 -16.50
C THR A 183 10.80 -2.83 -15.37
N THR A 184 9.66 -2.16 -15.14
CA THR A 184 8.66 -2.60 -14.15
C THR A 184 7.96 -3.87 -14.61
N ALA A 185 7.22 -4.53 -13.70
CA ALA A 185 6.34 -5.66 -14.05
C ALA A 185 5.29 -5.25 -15.10
N VAL A 186 4.76 -4.02 -14.99
CA VAL A 186 3.86 -3.41 -15.98
C VAL A 186 4.55 -3.30 -17.35
N ASP A 187 5.77 -2.77 -17.41
CA ASP A 187 6.50 -2.65 -18.68
C ASP A 187 6.82 -4.02 -19.30
N CYS A 188 7.13 -5.01 -18.47
CA CYS A 188 7.41 -6.37 -18.94
C CYS A 188 6.15 -7.04 -19.51
N TYR A 189 5.01 -6.89 -18.83
CA TYR A 189 3.74 -7.44 -19.28
C TYR A 189 3.25 -6.76 -20.56
N ALA A 190 3.33 -5.43 -20.63
CA ALA A 190 2.96 -4.66 -21.82
C ALA A 190 3.83 -5.04 -23.04
N LYS A 191 5.14 -5.27 -22.83
CA LYS A 191 6.03 -5.73 -23.91
C LYS A 191 5.65 -7.10 -24.49
N GLN A 192 5.04 -7.96 -23.68
CA GLN A 192 4.80 -9.35 -24.04
C GLN A 192 3.38 -9.63 -24.54
N TYR A 193 2.38 -8.91 -24.04
CA TYR A 193 0.98 -9.32 -24.20
C TYR A 193 0.07 -8.23 -24.78
N VAL A 194 0.03 -7.05 -24.17
CA VAL A 194 -1.02 -6.03 -24.43
C VAL A 194 -0.47 -4.61 -24.33
N SER A 195 -1.29 -3.59 -24.60
CA SER A 195 -0.85 -2.20 -24.45
C SER A 195 -0.54 -1.85 -22.97
N LYS A 196 0.18 -0.73 -22.76
CA LYS A 196 0.48 -0.26 -21.41
C LYS A 196 -0.78 0.12 -20.63
N GLU A 197 -1.76 0.71 -21.30
CA GLU A 197 -3.06 1.07 -20.70
C GLU A 197 -3.82 -0.19 -20.24
N GLU A 198 -3.96 -1.19 -21.11
CA GLU A 198 -4.59 -2.47 -20.75
C GLU A 198 -3.84 -3.21 -19.64
N THR A 199 -2.50 -3.05 -19.58
CA THR A 199 -1.70 -3.62 -18.49
C THR A 199 -1.98 -2.92 -17.17
N VAL A 200 -2.06 -1.59 -17.16
CA VAL A 200 -2.39 -0.80 -15.96
C VAL A 200 -3.79 -1.18 -15.46
N ASP A 201 -4.78 -1.31 -16.36
CA ASP A 201 -6.11 -1.78 -15.99
C ASP A 201 -6.08 -3.17 -15.34
N LYS A 202 -5.28 -4.09 -15.91
CA LYS A 202 -5.11 -5.42 -15.33
C LYS A 202 -4.46 -5.39 -13.94
N PHE A 203 -3.45 -4.53 -13.75
CA PHE A 203 -2.80 -4.39 -12.45
C PHE A 203 -3.70 -3.71 -11.42
N ASN A 204 -4.54 -2.75 -11.82
CA ASN A 204 -5.58 -2.17 -10.97
C ASN A 204 -6.62 -3.22 -10.55
N GLU A 205 -7.04 -4.10 -11.46
CA GLU A 205 -7.93 -5.23 -11.13
C GLU A 205 -7.28 -6.16 -10.09
N LEU A 206 -5.99 -6.49 -10.26
CA LEU A 206 -5.24 -7.30 -9.29
C LEU A 206 -5.10 -6.61 -7.93
N TYR A 207 -4.86 -5.29 -7.94
CA TYR A 207 -4.80 -4.46 -6.74
C TYR A 207 -6.14 -4.47 -5.98
N GLU A 208 -7.26 -4.26 -6.67
CA GLU A 208 -8.59 -4.31 -6.06
C GLU A 208 -8.95 -5.70 -5.53
N ASN A 209 -8.59 -6.76 -6.27
CA ASN A 209 -8.79 -8.14 -5.82
C ASN A 209 -7.98 -8.44 -4.55
N ALA A 210 -6.77 -7.92 -4.43
CA ALA A 210 -5.97 -8.09 -3.22
C ALA A 210 -6.61 -7.39 -1.99
N TRP A 211 -7.29 -6.26 -2.17
CA TRP A 211 -8.10 -5.63 -1.11
C TRP A 211 -9.31 -6.48 -0.71
N LYS A 212 -10.02 -7.07 -1.67
CA LYS A 212 -11.15 -7.98 -1.40
C LYS A 212 -10.71 -9.25 -0.68
N ASP A 213 -9.56 -9.81 -1.05
CA ASP A 213 -8.92 -10.93 -0.33
C ASP A 213 -8.66 -10.55 1.13
N PHE A 214 -8.07 -9.36 1.37
CA PHE A 214 -7.79 -8.86 2.72
C PHE A 214 -9.08 -8.70 3.54
N ASN A 215 -10.10 -8.05 2.96
CA ASN A 215 -11.40 -7.81 3.62
C ASN A 215 -12.12 -9.13 3.94
N THR A 216 -11.97 -10.16 3.09
CA THR A 216 -12.56 -11.48 3.32
C THR A 216 -11.99 -12.14 4.57
N GLU A 217 -10.66 -12.12 4.74
CA GLU A 217 -10.07 -12.70 5.95
C GLU A 217 -10.36 -11.85 7.19
N TRP A 218 -10.32 -10.53 7.06
CA TRP A 218 -10.67 -9.61 8.15
C TRP A 218 -12.09 -9.84 8.67
N SER A 219 -13.06 -10.05 7.78
CA SER A 219 -14.47 -10.20 8.13
C SER A 219 -14.85 -11.58 8.66
N THR A 220 -14.05 -12.61 8.37
CA THR A 220 -14.39 -14.01 8.72
C THR A 220 -13.82 -14.47 10.06
N GLU A 221 -12.96 -13.68 10.71
CA GLU A 221 -12.25 -14.04 11.96
C GLU A 221 -11.49 -15.39 11.89
N ILE A 222 -11.23 -15.91 10.68
CA ILE A 222 -10.51 -17.18 10.45
C ILE A 222 -8.99 -17.01 10.67
N SER A 223 -8.52 -15.77 10.85
CA SER A 223 -7.10 -15.46 10.92
C SER A 223 -6.44 -16.10 12.15
N THR A 224 -5.33 -16.83 11.93
CA THR A 224 -4.50 -17.36 13.02
C THR A 224 -3.65 -16.28 13.68
N ILE A 225 -3.63 -15.06 13.13
CA ILE A 225 -2.88 -13.93 13.66
C ILE A 225 -3.80 -13.03 14.49
N SER A 226 -3.23 -12.38 15.51
CA SER A 226 -3.99 -11.52 16.41
C SER A 226 -4.58 -10.32 15.67
N LYS A 227 -5.66 -9.75 16.20
CA LYS A 227 -6.26 -8.50 15.69
C LYS A 227 -5.23 -7.37 15.58
N ASP A 228 -4.36 -7.23 16.56
CA ASP A 228 -3.26 -6.26 16.53
C ASP A 228 -2.33 -6.48 15.34
N MET A 229 -2.03 -7.73 14.97
CA MET A 229 -1.22 -8.05 13.79
C MET A 229 -1.98 -7.77 12.48
N MET A 230 -3.26 -8.11 12.43
CA MET A 230 -4.14 -7.77 11.30
C MET A 230 -4.18 -6.27 11.05
N GLU A 231 -4.34 -5.46 12.10
CA GLU A 231 -4.30 -4.00 12.03
C GLU A 231 -2.95 -3.51 11.49
N GLN A 232 -1.84 -4.17 11.84
CA GLN A 232 -0.53 -3.82 11.31
C GLN A 232 -0.42 -4.11 9.80
N LEU A 233 -0.91 -5.27 9.35
CA LEU A 233 -0.91 -5.62 7.92
C LEU A 233 -1.80 -4.68 7.10
N LEU A 234 -2.95 -4.28 7.66
CA LEU A 234 -3.85 -3.29 7.07
C LEU A 234 -3.14 -1.94 6.93
N ASN A 235 -2.45 -1.50 7.98
CA ASN A 235 -1.74 -0.23 7.94
C ASN A 235 -0.57 -0.24 6.94
N TYR A 236 0.09 -1.40 6.75
CA TYR A 236 1.11 -1.56 5.72
C TYR A 236 0.52 -1.41 4.32
N ALA A 237 -0.60 -2.07 4.04
CA ALA A 237 -1.34 -1.95 2.77
C ALA A 237 -1.78 -0.51 2.48
N ARG A 238 -2.31 0.19 3.48
CA ARG A 238 -2.69 1.61 3.38
C ARG A 238 -1.49 2.53 3.11
N ALA A 239 -0.36 2.24 3.73
CA ALA A 239 0.83 3.04 3.51
C ALA A 239 1.32 2.94 2.07
N ALA A 240 1.18 1.76 1.42
CA ALA A 240 1.47 1.63 0.00
C ALA A 240 0.51 2.45 -0.88
N GLU A 241 -0.81 2.42 -0.60
CA GLU A 241 -1.79 3.27 -1.30
C GLU A 241 -1.38 4.75 -1.24
N VAL A 242 -0.97 5.24 -0.06
CA VAL A 242 -0.55 6.64 0.11
C VAL A 242 0.76 6.95 -0.64
N ASN A 243 1.73 6.04 -0.62
CA ASN A 243 3.05 6.26 -1.23
C ASN A 243 3.00 6.18 -2.76
N TYR A 244 2.11 5.37 -3.33
CA TYR A 244 2.08 5.10 -4.77
C TYR A 244 0.84 5.68 -5.48
N ARG A 245 -0.01 6.42 -4.77
CA ARG A 245 -1.23 7.03 -5.30
C ARG A 245 -1.00 7.84 -6.57
N ASN A 246 -2.00 7.83 -7.44
CA ASN A 246 -2.03 8.59 -8.70
C ASN A 246 -0.83 8.31 -9.62
N GLY A 247 -0.30 7.08 -9.58
CA GLY A 247 0.83 6.70 -10.43
C GLY A 247 2.14 7.40 -10.06
N ARG A 248 2.32 7.80 -8.79
CA ARG A 248 3.51 8.51 -8.33
C ARG A 248 4.21 7.75 -7.23
N ASP A 249 5.52 7.57 -7.38
CA ASP A 249 6.40 7.08 -6.32
C ASP A 249 6.81 8.22 -5.37
N ALA A 250 5.97 8.47 -4.35
CA ALA A 250 6.25 9.43 -3.30
C ALA A 250 7.28 8.91 -2.28
N TYR A 251 7.59 7.61 -2.30
CA TYR A 251 8.59 7.00 -1.43
C TYR A 251 10.01 7.40 -1.86
N ALA A 252 10.35 7.17 -3.13
CA ALA A 252 11.65 7.57 -3.66
C ALA A 252 11.72 9.06 -4.01
N ASN A 253 10.57 9.69 -4.31
CA ASN A 253 10.45 11.09 -4.75
C ASN A 253 9.44 11.92 -3.92
N PRO A 254 9.66 12.13 -2.60
CA PRO A 254 8.69 12.78 -1.71
C PRO A 254 8.42 14.27 -1.99
N LYS A 255 9.15 14.88 -2.94
CA LYS A 255 9.03 16.30 -3.34
C LYS A 255 8.29 16.50 -4.68
N LYS A 256 7.96 15.42 -5.40
CA LYS A 256 7.11 15.44 -6.62
C LYS A 256 5.63 15.30 -6.25
#